data_AF-A0A7W1CR53-F1
#
_entry.id   AF-A0A7W1CR53-F1
#
_cell.length_a   1.000
_cell.length_b   1.000
_cell.length_c   1.000
_cell.angle_alpha   90.00
_cell.angle_beta   90.00
_cell.angle_gamma   90.00
#
_symmetry.space_group_name_H-M   'P 1'
#
loop_
_entity.id
_entity.type
_entity.pdbx_description
1 polymer ?
#
loop_
_entity_poly.entity_id
_entity_poly.type
_entity_poly.pdbx_seq_one_letter_code
_entity_poly.pdbx_strand_id
1 'polypeptide(L)'
;MSVRKKLALGAIAFASAALFVAAFATGAAALSPGPGSSRVALTPCHVEGVKEEVRCGVYQVFENRKTRKGRMLPLKIVVIPAKNPHPD
;
A
#
# COMPACT_ATOMS: atom_id res chain seq x y z
N MET A 1 40.70 -42.08 35.73
CA MET A 1 39.71 -42.17 34.63
C MET A 1 38.36 -41.53 35.00
N SER A 2 38.28 -40.21 35.30
CA SER A 2 36.96 -39.63 35.69
C SER A 2 36.75 -38.13 35.49
N VAL A 3 37.51 -37.47 34.59
CA VAL A 3 37.31 -36.02 34.31
C VAL A 3 36.91 -35.76 32.85
N ARG A 4 37.34 -36.61 31.91
CA ARG A 4 37.06 -36.44 30.47
C ARG A 4 35.59 -36.66 30.08
N LYS A 5 34.81 -37.43 30.87
CA LYS A 5 33.39 -37.70 30.56
C LYS A 5 32.43 -36.57 30.97
N LYS A 6 32.83 -35.64 31.85
CA LYS A 6 31.93 -34.57 32.34
C LYS A 6 31.89 -33.34 31.42
N LEU A 7 32.90 -33.13 30.56
CA LEU A 7 32.89 -31.99 29.64
C LEU A 7 32.03 -32.21 28.39
N ALA A 8 31.77 -33.46 27.98
CA ALA A 8 31.03 -33.74 26.74
C ALA A 8 29.51 -33.49 26.86
N LEU A 9 28.93 -33.50 28.07
CA LEU A 9 27.49 -33.25 28.25
C LEU A 9 27.14 -31.77 28.47
N GLY A 10 28.09 -30.92 28.87
CA GLY A 10 27.86 -29.48 29.07
C GLY A 10 27.85 -28.66 27.76
N ALA A 11 28.55 -29.12 26.73
CA ALA A 11 28.63 -28.41 25.45
C ALA A 11 27.41 -28.65 24.53
N ILE A 12 26.65 -29.72 24.75
CA ILE A 12 25.46 -30.04 23.93
C ILE A 12 24.25 -29.19 24.37
N ALA A 13 24.21 -28.71 25.62
CA ALA A 13 23.11 -27.89 26.13
C ALA A 13 23.19 -26.40 25.72
N PHE A 14 24.37 -25.87 25.39
CA PHE A 14 24.50 -24.45 25.00
C PHE A 14 24.56 -24.21 23.49
N ALA A 15 24.84 -25.24 22.68
CA ALA A 15 24.87 -25.11 21.23
C ALA A 15 23.47 -25.07 20.57
N SER A 16 22.41 -25.48 21.28
CA SER A 16 21.03 -25.49 20.73
C SER A 16 20.17 -24.29 21.12
N ALA A 17 20.58 -23.48 22.11
CA ALA A 17 19.79 -22.32 22.54
C ALA A 17 20.07 -21.05 21.72
N ALA A 18 21.24 -20.95 21.08
CA ALA A 18 21.61 -19.76 20.29
C ALA A 18 21.00 -19.77 18.86
N LEU A 19 20.59 -20.93 18.35
CA LEU A 19 20.04 -21.04 16.98
C LEU A 19 18.53 -20.76 16.88
N PHE A 20 17.79 -20.79 17.99
CA PHE A 20 16.33 -20.59 17.96
C PHE A 20 15.87 -19.14 18.15
N VAL A 21 16.74 -18.24 18.64
CA VAL A 21 16.34 -16.86 18.98
C VAL A 21 16.45 -15.89 17.78
N ALA A 22 17.11 -16.27 16.69
CA ALA A 22 17.33 -15.40 15.53
C ALA A 22 16.16 -15.36 14.51
N ALA A 23 15.11 -16.17 14.68
CA ALA A 23 14.08 -16.35 13.64
C ALA A 23 12.91 -15.36 13.67
N PHE A 24 12.79 -14.47 14.67
CA PHE A 24 11.61 -13.62 14.85
C PHE A 24 11.80 -12.13 14.55
N ALA A 25 12.97 -11.70 14.06
CA ALA A 25 13.28 -10.27 13.88
C ALA A 25 12.95 -9.67 12.50
N THR A 26 12.20 -10.35 11.63
CA THR A 26 11.85 -9.83 10.29
C THR A 26 10.35 -9.60 10.17
N GLY A 27 9.88 -8.44 10.65
CA GLY A 27 8.45 -8.12 10.58
C GLY A 27 8.06 -6.67 10.80
N ALA A 28 8.98 -5.71 10.71
CA ALA A 28 8.58 -4.30 10.62
C ALA A 28 8.20 -4.01 9.16
N ALA A 29 6.97 -4.37 8.78
CA ALA A 29 6.37 -3.87 7.55
C ALA A 29 6.31 -2.35 7.68
N ALA A 30 7.23 -1.65 7.02
CA ALA A 30 7.15 -0.21 6.88
C ALA A 30 5.78 0.11 6.26
N LEU A 31 4.90 0.72 7.04
CA LEU A 31 3.69 1.37 6.57
C LEU A 31 4.15 2.48 5.62
N SER A 32 4.42 2.11 4.36
CA SER A 32 4.52 3.10 3.30
C SER A 32 3.22 3.87 3.35
N PRO A 33 3.24 5.20 3.54
CA PRO A 33 2.03 5.97 3.37
C PRO A 33 1.53 5.63 1.98
N GLY A 34 0.37 4.98 1.91
CA GLY A 34 -0.29 4.70 0.64
C GLY A 34 -0.30 6.01 -0.14
N PRO A 35 -0.01 6.01 -1.45
CA PRO A 35 0.16 7.23 -2.23
C PRO A 35 -0.98 8.16 -1.86
N GLY A 36 -0.63 9.27 -1.17
CA GLY A 36 -1.62 10.17 -0.60
C GLY A 36 -2.61 10.50 -1.71
N SER A 37 -3.91 10.29 -1.44
CA SER A 37 -5.00 10.51 -2.39
C SER A 37 -4.71 11.79 -3.19
N SER A 38 -4.19 11.65 -4.41
CA SER A 38 -3.92 12.82 -5.24
C SER A 38 -5.29 13.39 -5.57
N ARG A 39 -5.64 14.48 -4.89
CA ARG A 39 -6.94 15.13 -5.08
C ARG A 39 -7.02 15.54 -6.55
N VAL A 40 -8.05 15.06 -7.26
CA VAL A 40 -8.26 15.42 -8.66
C VAL A 40 -8.50 16.92 -8.73
N ALA A 41 -7.71 17.63 -9.53
CA ALA A 41 -7.96 19.03 -9.81
C ALA A 41 -9.20 19.12 -10.73
N LEU A 42 -10.22 19.82 -10.23
CA LEU A 42 -11.49 19.99 -10.94
C LEU A 42 -11.66 21.46 -11.36
N THR A 43 -11.87 21.70 -12.64
CA THR A 43 -12.17 23.03 -13.21
C THR A 43 -13.61 23.07 -13.75
N PRO A 44 -14.27 24.24 -13.79
CA PRO A 44 -15.53 24.38 -14.52
C PRO A 44 -15.38 23.93 -15.98
N CYS A 45 -16.38 23.25 -16.52
CA CYS A 45 -16.41 22.77 -17.90
C CYS A 45 -17.85 22.61 -18.39
N HIS A 46 -18.02 22.35 -19.69
CA HIS A 46 -19.31 22.01 -20.30
C HIS A 46 -19.24 20.61 -20.92
N VAL A 47 -20.31 19.84 -20.78
CA VAL A 47 -20.48 18.51 -21.37
C VAL A 47 -21.78 18.51 -22.16
N GLU A 48 -21.71 18.13 -23.43
CA GLU A 48 -22.87 18.08 -24.31
C GLU A 48 -23.98 17.21 -23.71
N GLY A 49 -25.21 17.71 -23.72
CA GLY A 49 -26.37 17.02 -23.15
C GLY A 49 -26.57 17.22 -21.64
N VAL A 50 -25.63 17.86 -20.93
CA VAL A 50 -25.79 18.24 -19.51
C VAL A 50 -26.11 19.73 -19.41
N LYS A 51 -27.20 20.06 -18.70
CA LYS A 51 -27.69 21.45 -18.60
C LYS A 51 -27.03 22.20 -17.45
N GLU A 52 -26.67 21.47 -16.40
CA GLU A 52 -26.08 21.99 -15.17
C GLU A 52 -24.63 22.41 -15.38
N GLU A 53 -24.14 23.35 -14.55
CA GLU A 53 -22.71 23.63 -14.46
C GLU A 53 -22.00 22.41 -13.87
N VAL A 54 -21.02 21.89 -14.61
CA VAL A 54 -20.26 20.70 -14.22
C VAL A 54 -18.80 21.03 -14.02
N ARG A 55 -18.10 20.17 -13.28
CA ARG A 55 -16.65 20.26 -13.11
C ARG A 55 -15.96 19.05 -13.73
N CYS A 56 -14.87 19.29 -14.44
CA CYS A 56 -14.10 18.25 -15.11
C CYS A 56 -12.70 18.16 -14.53
N GLY A 57 -12.13 16.97 -14.59
CA GLY A 57 -10.73 16.73 -14.25
C GLY A 57 -10.19 15.48 -14.92
N VAL A 58 -8.90 15.25 -14.72
CA VAL A 58 -8.21 14.04 -15.20
C VAL A 58 -7.52 13.36 -14.02
N TYR A 59 -7.71 12.06 -13.89
CA TYR A 59 -7.01 11.24 -12.92
C TYR A 59 -6.06 10.28 -13.64
N GLN A 60 -4.77 10.41 -13.34
CA GLN A 60 -3.72 9.61 -13.96
C GLN A 60 -3.58 8.27 -13.23
N VAL A 61 -3.77 7.15 -13.94
CA VAL A 61 -3.55 5.81 -13.40
C VAL A 61 -2.47 5.07 -14.16
N PHE A 62 -1.64 4.30 -13.47
CA PHE A 62 -0.75 3.36 -14.15
C PHE A 62 -1.58 2.30 -14.85
N GLU A 63 -1.25 2.01 -16.11
CA GLU A 63 -1.88 0.93 -16.86
C GLU A 63 -1.66 -0.42 -16.15
N ASN A 64 -0.42 -0.69 -15.74
CA ASN A 64 -0.13 -1.81 -14.85
C ASN A 64 -0.20 -1.35 -13.39
N ARG A 65 -1.37 -1.55 -12.78
CA ARG A 65 -1.61 -1.21 -11.37
C ARG A 65 -0.76 -2.01 -10.37
N LYS A 66 -0.33 -3.23 -10.72
CA LYS A 66 0.48 -4.08 -9.82
C LYS A 66 1.89 -3.52 -9.68
N THR A 67 2.52 -3.19 -10.81
CA THR A 67 3.90 -2.69 -10.81
C THR A 67 3.98 -1.19 -10.59
N ARG A 68 2.90 -0.44 -10.86
CA ARG A 68 2.84 1.04 -10.83
C ARG A 68 3.98 1.68 -11.63
N LYS A 69 4.24 1.13 -12.81
CA LYS A 69 5.29 1.56 -13.74
C LYS A 69 4.76 1.57 -15.17
N GLY A 70 5.44 2.29 -16.04
CA GLY A 70 5.12 2.37 -17.47
C GLY A 70 4.07 3.43 -17.78
N ARG A 71 3.28 3.19 -18.83
CA ARG A 71 2.30 4.15 -19.35
C ARG A 71 1.25 4.51 -18.30
N MET A 72 0.94 5.81 -18.25
CA MET A 72 -0.18 6.34 -17.48
C MET A 72 -1.38 6.55 -18.40
N LEU A 73 -2.56 6.14 -17.96
CA LEU A 73 -3.83 6.35 -18.64
C LEU A 73 -4.57 7.53 -17.99
N PRO A 74 -5.02 8.52 -18.79
CA PRO A 74 -5.82 9.63 -18.29
C PRO A 74 -7.29 9.22 -18.19
N LEU A 75 -7.80 9.07 -16.96
CA LEU A 75 -9.23 8.90 -16.72
C LEU A 75 -9.89 10.27 -16.69
N LYS A 76 -10.79 10.54 -17.65
CA LYS A 76 -11.60 11.76 -17.68
C LYS A 76 -12.72 11.63 -16.67
N ILE A 77 -12.86 12.62 -15.78
CA ILE A 77 -13.86 12.66 -14.72
C ILE A 77 -14.76 13.87 -14.95
N VAL A 78 -16.07 13.65 -14.81
CA VAL A 78 -17.09 14.70 -14.79
C VAL A 78 -17.83 14.62 -13.45
N VAL A 79 -17.95 15.74 -12.75
CA VAL A 79 -18.71 15.87 -11.51
C VAL A 79 -19.97 16.67 -11.82
N ILE A 80 -21.11 16.00 -11.71
CA ILE A 80 -22.43 16.60 -11.81
C ILE A 80 -22.94 16.81 -10.38
N PRO A 81 -23.29 18.05 -9.98
CA PRO A 81 -23.82 18.33 -8.65
C PRO A 81 -25.10 17.52 -8.36
N ALA A 82 -25.23 17.05 -7.13
CA ALA A 82 -26.46 16.40 -6.67
C ALA A 82 -27.61 17.42 -6.63
N LYS A 83 -28.82 16.99 -6.98
CA LYS A 83 -30.03 17.83 -6.90
C LYS A 83 -30.50 18.03 -5.46
N ASN A 84 -30.32 17.01 -4.63
CA ASN A 84 -30.65 17.02 -3.20
C ASN A 84 -29.42 16.56 -2.39
N PRO A 85 -29.26 17.03 -1.14
CA PRO A 85 -28.14 16.62 -0.28
C PRO A 85 -28.25 15.17 0.23
N HIS A 86 -29.43 14.56 0.13
CA HIS A 86 -29.69 13.19 0.57
C HIS A 86 -30.31 12.38 -0.58
N PRO A 87 -30.01 11.07 -0.69
CA PRO A 87 -30.77 10.18 -1.55
C PRO A 87 -32.17 9.99 -0.96
N ASP A 88 -33.20 10.05 -1.81
CA ASP A 88 -34.58 9.72 -1.46
C ASP A 88 -34.76 8.20 -1.24
#